data_AF-A0A7S1MWV8-F1
#
_entry.id   AF-A0A7S1MWV8-F1
#
_cell.length_a   1.000
_cell.length_b   1.000
_cell.length_c   1.000
_cell.angle_alpha   90.00
_cell.angle_beta   90.00
_cell.angle_gamma   90.00
#
_symmetry.space_group_name_H-M   'P 1'
#
loop_
_entity.id
_entity.type
_entity.pdbx_description
1 polymer ?
#
loop_
_entity_poly.entity_id
_entity_poly.type
_entity_poly.pdbx_seq_one_letter_code
_entity_poly.pdbx_strand_id
1 'polypeptide(L)'
;MRRFLREREAQVAAAGRSPLGAYNHPAWWVEKLRRDWPAEWQDLLLANNRPPPMTLRVHAQRASAAGYVERLAAVGIGARVLGAPAAQAVVLDRPVPVS
;
A
#
# COMPACT_ATOMS: atom_id res chain seq x y z
N MET A 1 25.22 14.92 20.34
CA MET A 1 24.41 14.11 19.39
C MET A 1 24.30 12.61 19.74
N ARG A 2 24.33 12.19 21.03
CA ARG A 2 24.14 10.77 21.45
C ARG A 2 23.04 10.57 22.51
N ARG A 3 22.24 11.61 22.76
CA ARG A 3 21.13 11.60 23.73
C ARG A 3 19.77 11.46 23.04
N PHE A 4 19.60 12.07 21.87
CA PHE A 4 18.40 11.97 21.02
C PHE A 4 18.04 10.53 20.62
N LEU A 5 19.05 9.70 20.33
CA LEU A 5 18.82 8.29 19.95
C LEU A 5 18.38 7.40 21.12
N ARG A 6 18.66 7.77 22.38
CA ARG A 6 18.25 7.01 23.58
C ARG A 6 16.84 7.34 24.05
N GLU A 7 16.37 8.57 23.79
CA GLU A 7 14.99 8.99 24.12
C GLU A 7 13.97 8.59 23.05
N ARG A 8 14.44 8.26 21.83
CA ARG A 8 13.60 7.80 20.72
C ARG A 8 12.83 6.52 21.05
N GLU A 9 13.48 5.53 21.66
CA GLU A 9 12.83 4.24 21.97
C GLU A 9 11.73 4.39 23.02
N ALA A 10 11.95 5.22 24.04
CA ALA A 10 10.95 5.50 25.07
C ALA A 10 9.75 6.31 24.52
N GLN A 11 9.99 7.26 23.61
CA GLN A 11 8.92 8.01 22.94
C GLN A 11 8.14 7.15 21.93
N VAL A 12 8.80 6.24 21.21
CA VAL A 12 8.15 5.28 20.30
C VAL A 12 7.29 4.29 21.08
N ALA A 13 7.77 3.78 22.23
CA ALA A 13 6.99 2.91 23.11
C ALA A 13 5.79 3.64 23.76
N ALA A 14 5.90 4.94 24.02
CA ALA A 14 4.79 5.76 24.50
C ALA A 14 3.76 6.08 23.40
N ALA A 15 4.20 6.32 22.17
CA ALA A 15 3.32 6.53 21.02
C ALA A 15 2.47 5.29 20.70
N GLY A 16 3.03 4.08 20.86
CA GLY A 16 2.28 2.82 20.70
C GLY A 16 1.14 2.59 21.70
N ARG A 17 1.03 3.39 22.77
CA ARG A 17 -0.05 3.32 23.77
C ARG A 17 -1.27 4.19 23.43
N SER A 18 -1.20 4.99 22.37
CA SER A 18 -2.32 5.77 21.84
C SER A 18 -2.81 5.14 20.52
N PRO A 19 -4.12 5.07 20.25
CA PRO A 19 -4.65 4.66 18.94
C PRO A 19 -4.00 5.42 17.78
N LEU A 20 -3.57 6.67 18.04
CA LEU A 20 -2.81 7.51 17.11
C LEU A 20 -1.47 6.89 16.68
N GLY A 21 -0.71 6.31 17.61
CA GLY A 21 0.60 5.74 17.31
C GLY A 21 0.58 4.26 16.98
N ALA A 22 -0.46 3.52 17.40
CA ALA A 22 -0.65 2.12 17.02
C ALA A 22 -1.05 1.97 15.54
N TYR A 23 -1.87 2.89 15.04
CA TYR A 23 -2.39 2.84 13.67
C TYR A 23 -1.88 3.96 12.77
N ASN A 24 -1.08 4.91 13.27
CA ASN A 24 -0.62 6.08 12.49
C ASN A 24 -1.80 6.86 11.86
N HIS A 25 -2.94 6.86 12.54
CA HIS A 25 -4.22 7.39 12.07
C HIS A 25 -4.83 8.30 13.14
N PRO A 26 -5.50 9.42 12.78
CA PRO A 26 -6.11 10.31 13.77
C PRO A 26 -7.24 9.61 14.52
N ALA A 27 -7.43 9.93 15.81
CA ALA A 27 -8.34 9.19 16.69
C ALA A 27 -9.80 9.23 16.18
N TRP A 28 -10.23 10.36 15.63
CA TRP A 28 -11.56 10.48 15.03
C TRP A 28 -11.79 9.51 13.85
N TRP A 29 -10.73 9.16 13.11
CA TRP A 29 -10.80 8.23 11.98
C TRP A 29 -10.91 6.79 12.45
N VAL A 30 -10.15 6.43 13.48
CA VAL A 30 -10.22 5.11 14.13
C VAL A 30 -11.62 4.88 14.70
N GLU A 31 -12.17 5.87 15.40
CA GLU A 31 -13.52 5.79 15.97
C GLU A 31 -14.61 5.67 14.89
N LYS A 32 -14.46 6.38 13.77
CA LYS A 32 -15.37 6.25 12.62
C LYS A 32 -15.32 4.85 12.02
N LEU A 33 -14.12 4.31 11.75
CA LEU A 33 -13.96 2.96 11.20
C LEU A 33 -14.51 1.89 12.16
N ARG A 34 -14.29 2.05 13.47
CA ARG A 34 -14.82 1.12 14.48
C ARG A 34 -16.35 1.08 14.50
N ARG A 35 -17.02 2.21 14.26
CA ARG A 35 -18.48 2.26 14.19
C ARG A 35 -19.01 1.69 12.87
N ASP A 36 -18.37 2.03 11.76
CA ASP A 36 -18.87 1.70 10.42
C ASP A 36 -18.50 0.24 10.03
N TRP A 37 -17.36 -0.29 10.50
CA TRP A 37 -16.87 -1.67 10.29
C TRP A 37 -16.32 -2.31 11.57
N PRO A 38 -17.18 -2.61 12.57
CA PRO A 38 -16.76 -3.06 13.90
C PRO A 38 -15.95 -4.36 13.92
N ALA A 39 -16.12 -5.23 12.92
CA ALA A 39 -15.37 -6.49 12.81
C ALA A 39 -14.00 -6.33 12.13
N GLU A 40 -13.84 -5.35 11.22
CA GLU A 40 -12.71 -5.27 10.30
C GLU A 40 -11.89 -3.98 10.44
N TRP A 41 -12.28 -3.06 11.32
CA TRP A 41 -11.65 -1.74 11.44
C TRP A 41 -10.13 -1.81 11.69
N GLN A 42 -9.66 -2.81 12.45
CA GLN A 42 -8.22 -3.01 12.69
C GLN A 42 -7.49 -3.45 11.42
N ASP A 43 -8.05 -4.41 10.70
CA ASP A 43 -7.46 -4.92 9.46
C ASP A 43 -7.42 -3.86 8.37
N LEU A 44 -8.45 -3.01 8.29
CA LEU A 44 -8.49 -1.86 7.39
C LEU A 44 -7.38 -0.84 7.72
N LEU A 45 -7.18 -0.50 8.99
CA LEU A 45 -6.12 0.41 9.42
C LEU A 45 -4.72 -0.19 9.14
N LEU A 46 -4.55 -1.48 9.39
CA LEU A 46 -3.30 -2.19 9.12
C LEU A 46 -3.01 -2.29 7.63
N ALA A 47 -4.02 -2.58 6.81
CA ALA A 47 -3.88 -2.63 5.35
C ALA A 47 -3.52 -1.26 4.78
N ASN A 48 -4.13 -0.19 5.29
CA ASN A 48 -3.88 1.18 4.83
C ASN A 48 -2.47 1.70 5.18
N ASN A 49 -1.82 1.12 6.19
CA ASN A 49 -0.42 1.42 6.51
C ASN A 49 0.59 0.67 5.64
N ARG A 50 0.16 -0.26 4.78
CA ARG A 50 1.07 -0.98 3.87
C ARG A 50 1.37 -0.10 2.64
N PRO A 51 2.59 -0.17 2.09
CA PRO A 51 2.89 0.50 0.82
C PRO A 51 1.91 0.04 -0.27
N PRO A 52 1.31 0.97 -1.04
CA PRO A 52 0.38 0.61 -2.09
C PRO A 52 1.10 -0.08 -3.26
N PRO A 53 0.46 -1.03 -3.96
CA PRO A 53 1.01 -1.62 -5.17
C PRO A 53 1.04 -0.60 -6.32
N MET A 54 2.06 -0.67 -7.19
CA MET A 54 2.09 0.12 -8.41
C MET A 54 1.26 -0.56 -9.51
N THR A 55 0.10 0.02 -9.82
CA THR A 55 -0.83 -0.50 -10.84
C THR A 55 -0.83 0.41 -12.06
N LEU A 56 -0.55 -0.17 -13.23
CA LEU A 56 -0.58 0.48 -14.54
C LEU A 56 -1.90 0.14 -15.26
N ARG A 57 -2.39 1.06 -16.09
CA ARG A 57 -3.52 0.82 -16.99
C ARG A 57 -3.03 0.77 -18.43
N VAL A 58 -3.16 -0.39 -19.05
CA VAL A 58 -2.80 -0.58 -20.46
C VAL A 58 -3.87 0.05 -21.35
N HIS A 59 -3.42 0.75 -22.39
CA HIS A 59 -4.32 1.32 -23.38
C HIS A 59 -4.79 0.24 -24.35
N ALA A 60 -6.07 -0.16 -24.24
CA ALA A 60 -6.63 -1.31 -24.96
C ALA A 60 -6.54 -1.19 -26.50
N GLN A 61 -6.54 0.02 -27.07
CA GLN A 61 -6.37 0.21 -28.52
C GLN A 61 -4.92 0.01 -29.01
N ARG A 62 -3.95 -0.04 -28.08
CA ARG A 62 -2.51 -0.19 -28.41
C ARG A 62 -1.97 -1.56 -28.05
N ALA A 63 -2.47 -2.18 -26.98
CA ALA A 63 -2.06 -3.51 -26.55
C ALA A 63 -3.06 -4.12 -25.57
N SER A 64 -3.00 -5.44 -25.37
CA SER A 64 -3.65 -6.13 -24.26
C SER A 64 -2.78 -6.08 -23.00
N ALA A 65 -3.40 -6.20 -21.83
CA ALA A 65 -2.68 -6.32 -20.55
C ALA A 65 -1.73 -7.52 -20.51
N ALA A 66 -2.15 -8.68 -21.02
CA ALA A 66 -1.31 -9.87 -21.10
C ALA A 66 -0.07 -9.62 -21.97
N GLY A 67 -0.27 -9.07 -23.18
CA GLY A 67 0.86 -8.75 -24.07
C GLY A 67 1.76 -7.64 -23.51
N TYR A 68 1.25 -6.77 -22.63
CA TYR A 68 2.09 -5.80 -21.95
C TYR A 68 2.93 -6.43 -20.83
N VAL A 69 2.37 -7.38 -20.08
CA VAL A 69 3.13 -8.18 -19.09
C VAL A 69 4.29 -8.92 -19.75
N GLU A 70 4.08 -9.52 -20.93
CA GLU A 70 5.15 -10.16 -21.70
C GLU A 70 6.25 -9.18 -22.09
N ARG A 71 5.90 -7.97 -22.53
CA ARG A 71 6.88 -6.92 -22.84
C ARG A 71 7.68 -6.48 -21.61
N LEU A 72 7.02 -6.38 -20.46
CA LEU A 72 7.70 -6.06 -19.19
C LEU A 72 8.66 -7.19 -18.79
N ALA A 73 8.24 -8.46 -18.93
CA ALA A 73 9.09 -9.61 -18.66
C ALA A 73 10.32 -9.65 -19.58
N ALA A 74 10.17 -9.27 -20.85
CA ALA A 74 11.28 -9.20 -21.81
C ALA A 74 12.38 -8.19 -21.42
N VAL A 75 12.04 -7.17 -20.63
CA VAL A 75 12.99 -6.20 -20.06
C VAL A 75 13.32 -6.48 -18.59
N GLY A 76 12.96 -7.65 -18.07
CA GLY A 76 13.26 -8.08 -16.70
C GLY A 76 12.36 -7.49 -15.62
N ILE A 77 11.21 -6.91 -15.99
CA ILE A 77 10.23 -6.34 -15.05
C ILE A 77 9.11 -7.34 -14.82
N GLY A 78 9.02 -7.85 -13.59
CA GLY A 78 7.93 -8.72 -13.14
C GLY A 78 6.62 -7.95 -12.98
N ALA A 79 5.55 -8.47 -13.57
CA ALA A 79 4.21 -7.89 -13.49
C ALA A 79 3.14 -8.95 -13.73
N ARG A 80 1.91 -8.67 -13.28
CA ARG A 80 0.75 -9.54 -13.46
C ARG A 80 -0.50 -8.77 -13.83
N VAL A 81 -1.37 -9.39 -14.62
CA VAL A 81 -2.69 -8.83 -14.93
C VAL A 81 -3.61 -9.00 -13.71
N LEU A 82 -4.39 -7.97 -13.38
CA LEU A 82 -5.34 -8.02 -12.26
C LEU A 82 -6.61 -8.84 -12.59
N GLY A 83 -6.98 -8.88 -13.87
CA GLY A 83 -8.17 -9.60 -14.35
C GLY A 83 -9.46 -8.80 -14.16
N ALA A 84 -10.62 -9.44 -14.37
CA ALA A 84 -11.92 -8.79 -14.19
C ALA A 84 -12.12 -8.34 -12.73
N PRO A 85 -12.74 -7.17 -12.47
CA PRO A 85 -13.35 -6.25 -13.44
C PRO A 85 -12.35 -5.34 -14.17
N ALA A 86 -11.09 -5.30 -13.76
CA ALA A 86 -10.05 -4.42 -14.30
C ALA A 86 -9.14 -5.14 -15.33
N ALA A 87 -9.74 -5.62 -16.42
CA ALA A 87 -9.04 -6.47 -17.41
C ALA A 87 -7.78 -5.83 -18.05
N GLN A 88 -7.67 -4.50 -18.02
CA GLN A 88 -6.52 -3.75 -18.53
C GLN A 88 -5.54 -3.30 -17.44
N ALA A 89 -5.76 -3.68 -16.19
CA ALA A 89 -4.88 -3.34 -15.07
C ALA A 89 -3.72 -4.35 -14.97
N VAL A 90 -2.51 -3.82 -14.89
CA VAL A 90 -1.27 -4.57 -14.69
C VAL A 90 -0.62 -4.10 -13.41
N VAL A 91 -0.37 -5.00 -12.47
CA VAL A 91 0.31 -4.71 -11.21
C VAL A 91 1.76 -5.10 -11.35
N LEU A 92 2.68 -4.19 -11.04
CA LEU A 92 4.11 -4.49 -11.00
C LEU A 92 4.46 -5.20 -9.70
N ASP A 93 5.38 -6.17 -9.76
CA ASP A 93 5.89 -6.84 -8.55
C ASP A 93 6.69 -5.88 -7.68
N ARG A 94 7.36 -4.91 -8.32
CA ARG A 94 8.09 -3.83 -7.66
C ARG A 94 7.85 -2.51 -8.39
N PRO A 95 7.67 -1.38 -7.66
CA PRO A 95 7.64 -0.06 -8.26
C PRO A 95 8.92 0.23 -9.05
N VAL A 96 8.78 0.85 -10.23
CA VAL A 96 9.90 1.26 -11.09
C VAL A 96 9.84 2.78 -11.29
N PRO A 97 10.96 3.52 -11.22
CA PRO A 97 10.97 4.97 -11.46
C PRO A 97 10.64 5.28 -12.92
N VAL A 98 10.00 6.43 -13.15
CA VAL A 98 9.86 7.02 -14.48
C VAL A 98 11.06 7.95 -14.69
N SER A 99 11.86 7.69 -15.72
CA SER A 99 13.01 8.54 -16.11
C SER A 99 12.60 9.51 -17.21
#